data_AF-A0A1M5QGU6-F1
#
_entry.id   AF-A0A1M5QGU6-F1
#
_cell.length_a   1.000
_cell.length_b   1.000
_cell.length_c   1.000
_cell.angle_alpha   90.00
_cell.angle_beta   90.00
_cell.angle_gamma   90.00
#
_symmetry.space_group_name_H-M   'P 1'
#
loop_
_entity.id
_entity.type
_entity.pdbx_description
1 polymer ?
#
loop_
_entity_poly.entity_id
_entity_poly.type
_entity_poly.pdbx_seq_one_letter_code
_entity_poly.pdbx_strand_id
1 'polypeptide(L)'
;MPRHRPPNYVWQDIRRKVWLRDREKCQHCGQIVELRTCHIDHIRSGKLAGNQLSELRTLCRRCHVTRIDSRHRGMIASALRDGIIPVHWRELLWEG
;
A
#
# COMPACT_ATOMS: atom_id res chain seq x y z
N MET A 1 -0.18 8.55 -8.24
CA MET A 1 -0.67 7.47 -9.11
C MET A 1 0.02 7.56 -10.46
N PRO A 2 0.30 6.42 -11.12
CA PRO A 2 0.82 6.39 -12.49
C PRO A 2 -0.11 7.10 -13.47
N ARG A 3 0.42 7.60 -14.59
CA ARG A 3 -0.36 8.29 -15.64
C ARG A 3 -1.37 7.37 -16.34
N HIS A 4 -1.05 6.09 -16.48
CA HIS A 4 -1.93 5.10 -17.06
C HIS A 4 -2.31 4.04 -16.04
N ARG A 5 -3.60 3.98 -15.71
CA ARG A 5 -4.17 2.88 -14.94
C ARG A 5 -4.44 1.72 -15.91
N PRO A 6 -3.93 0.52 -15.65
CA PRO A 6 -4.26 -0.63 -16.47
C PRO A 6 -5.76 -0.97 -16.35
N PRO A 7 -6.34 -1.70 -17.31
CA PRO A 7 -7.70 -2.22 -17.18
C PRO A 7 -7.90 -2.98 -15.86
N ASN A 8 -9.13 -2.99 -15.34
CA ASN A 8 -9.41 -3.55 -14.02
C ASN A 8 -8.95 -5.01 -13.88
N TYR A 9 -9.23 -5.87 -14.87
CA TYR A 9 -8.84 -7.27 -14.83
C TYR A 9 -7.31 -7.46 -14.78
N VAL A 10 -6.55 -6.64 -15.52
CA VAL A 10 -5.08 -6.61 -15.49
C VAL A 10 -4.61 -6.19 -14.10
N TRP A 11 -5.24 -5.18 -13.50
CA TRP A 11 -4.90 -4.75 -12.15
C TRP A 11 -5.17 -5.84 -11.11
N GLN A 12 -6.28 -6.58 -11.21
CA GLN A 12 -6.57 -7.69 -10.30
C GLN A 12 -5.54 -8.82 -10.39
N ASP A 13 -5.08 -9.13 -11.60
CA ASP A 13 -4.01 -10.10 -11.82
C ASP A 13 -2.67 -9.62 -11.22
N ILE A 14 -2.29 -8.36 -11.48
CA ILE A 14 -1.10 -7.74 -10.87
C ILE A 14 -1.19 -7.79 -9.35
N ARG A 15 -2.34 -7.42 -8.76
CA ARG A 15 -2.54 -7.44 -7.32
C ARG A 15 -2.31 -8.83 -6.73
N ARG A 16 -2.89 -9.86 -7.37
CA ARG A 16 -2.72 -11.25 -6.94
C ARG A 16 -1.26 -11.69 -7.02
N LYS A 17 -0.57 -11.38 -8.11
CA LYS A 17 0.85 -11.73 -8.30
C LYS A 17 1.76 -11.08 -7.27
N VAL A 18 1.58 -9.78 -7.00
CA VAL A 18 2.37 -9.07 -5.96
C VAL A 18 2.10 -9.67 -4.58
N TRP A 19 0.84 -9.91 -4.24
CA TRP A 19 0.45 -10.50 -2.96
C TRP A 19 1.03 -11.90 -2.73
N LEU A 20 0.98 -12.77 -3.75
CA LEU A 20 1.58 -14.11 -3.69
C LEU A 20 3.12 -14.05 -3.59
N ARG A 21 3.77 -13.18 -4.37
CA ARG A 21 5.22 -12.96 -4.29
C ARG A 21 5.64 -12.55 -2.87
N ASP A 22 4.85 -11.67 -2.26
CA ASP A 22 5.06 -11.14 -0.92
C ASP A 22 4.67 -12.12 0.19
N ARG A 23 4.35 -13.37 -0.18
CA ARG A 23 3.96 -14.44 0.74
C ARG A 23 2.81 -14.03 1.64
N GLU A 24 1.86 -13.29 1.08
CA GLU A 24 0.65 -12.85 1.77
C GLU A 24 0.92 -11.95 2.97
N LYS A 25 2.10 -11.32 3.01
CA LYS A 25 2.56 -10.51 4.13
C LYS A 25 2.79 -9.06 3.74
N CYS A 26 2.45 -8.17 4.66
CA CYS A 26 2.86 -6.77 4.61
C CYS A 26 4.39 -6.70 4.55
N GLN A 27 4.92 -6.08 3.52
CA GLN A 27 6.37 -5.95 3.32
C GLN A 27 7.04 -4.96 4.28
N HIS A 28 6.26 -4.20 5.07
CA HIS A 28 6.80 -3.34 6.12
C HIS A 28 6.78 -4.02 7.50
N CYS A 29 5.60 -4.46 7.98
CA CYS A 29 5.47 -4.99 9.34
C CYS A 29 5.37 -6.52 9.43
N GLY A 30 5.42 -7.24 8.31
CA GLY A 30 5.39 -8.71 8.27
C GLY A 30 4.03 -9.36 8.56
N GLN A 31 3.01 -8.59 8.92
CA GLN A 31 1.67 -9.11 9.21
C GLN A 31 1.06 -9.82 8.00
N ILE A 32 0.43 -10.98 8.22
CA ILE A 32 -0.36 -11.68 7.21
C ILE A 32 -1.60 -10.86 6.86
N VAL A 33 -1.87 -10.70 5.56
CA VAL A 33 -2.98 -9.89 5.03
C VAL A 33 -3.71 -10.64 3.93
N GLU A 34 -5.01 -10.45 3.84
CA GLU A 34 -5.82 -11.03 2.77
C GLU A 34 -5.74 -10.19 1.50
N LEU A 35 -5.81 -10.84 0.33
CA LEU A 35 -5.80 -10.16 -0.98
C LEU A 35 -6.87 -9.06 -1.12
N ARG A 36 -8.03 -9.25 -0.46
CA ARG A 36 -9.16 -8.31 -0.50
C ARG A 36 -8.94 -7.06 0.33
N THR A 37 -8.14 -7.13 1.39
CA THR A 37 -7.95 -6.05 2.37
C THR A 37 -6.55 -5.43 2.30
N CYS A 38 -5.60 -6.10 1.66
CA CYS A 38 -4.26 -5.58 1.45
C CYS A 38 -4.23 -4.43 0.44
N HIS A 39 -3.21 -3.60 0.56
CA HIS A 39 -2.94 -2.50 -0.34
C HIS A 39 -1.72 -2.84 -1.18
N ILE A 40 -1.84 -2.69 -2.50
CA ILE A 40 -0.72 -2.81 -3.42
C ILE A 40 -0.22 -1.41 -3.71
N ASP A 41 1.00 -1.16 -3.30
CA ASP A 41 1.59 0.15 -3.17
C ASP A 41 2.88 0.23 -3.98
N HIS A 42 3.12 1.37 -4.61
CA HIS A 42 4.36 1.62 -5.37
C HIS A 42 5.51 1.86 -4.41
N ILE A 43 6.57 1.04 -4.49
CA ILE A 43 7.78 1.20 -3.66
C ILE A 43 8.33 2.62 -3.85
N ARG A 44 8.52 3.03 -5.11
CA ARG A 44 8.87 4.40 -5.48
C ARG A 44 7.63 5.16 -5.90
N SER A 45 7.36 6.27 -5.26
CA SER A 45 6.20 7.10 -5.59
C SER A 45 6.40 8.02 -6.77
N GLY A 46 5.28 8.38 -7.43
CA GLY A 46 5.22 9.52 -8.33
C GLY A 46 5.02 9.14 -9.79
N LYS A 47 5.36 10.06 -10.69
CA LYS A 47 5.12 9.91 -12.14
C LYS A 47 6.02 8.84 -12.79
N LEU A 48 7.12 8.47 -12.13
CA LEU A 48 8.08 7.47 -12.60
C LEU A 48 7.72 6.04 -12.19
N ALA A 49 6.67 5.85 -11.38
CA ALA A 49 6.26 4.54 -10.91
C ALA A 49 5.49 3.79 -12.01
N GLY A 50 5.98 2.61 -12.41
CA GLY A 50 5.27 1.68 -13.27
C GLY A 50 4.41 0.67 -12.49
N ASN A 51 3.95 -0.37 -13.17
CA ASN A 51 3.19 -1.47 -12.56
C ASN A 51 3.92 -2.81 -12.70
N GLN A 52 5.23 -2.79 -12.92
CA GLN A 52 6.02 -4.02 -12.87
C GLN A 52 5.99 -4.58 -11.46
N LEU A 53 6.06 -5.89 -11.31
CA LEU A 53 5.99 -6.52 -9.99
C LEU A 53 7.07 -5.95 -9.06
N SER A 54 8.30 -5.78 -9.53
CA SER A 54 9.43 -5.22 -8.77
C SER A 54 9.23 -3.78 -8.28
N GLU A 55 8.26 -3.04 -8.84
CA GLU A 55 7.95 -1.65 -8.45
C GLU A 55 6.83 -1.57 -7.41
N LEU A 56 6.19 -2.71 -7.12
CA LEU A 56 5.02 -2.81 -6.26
C LEU A 56 5.33 -3.64 -5.01
N ARG A 57 4.58 -3.40 -3.93
CA ARG A 57 4.61 -4.18 -2.69
C ARG A 57 3.24 -4.30 -2.05
N THR A 58 3.08 -5.32 -1.23
CA THR A 58 1.92 -5.58 -0.40
C THR A 58 2.08 -4.89 0.95
N LEU A 59 1.08 -4.10 1.37
CA LEU A 59 1.03 -3.45 2.67
C LEU A 59 -0.31 -3.70 3.37
N CYS A 60 -0.29 -3.79 4.70
CA CYS A 60 -1.53 -3.66 5.49
C CYS A 60 -1.99 -2.20 5.49
N ARG A 61 -3.27 -1.96 5.80
CA ARG A 61 -3.85 -0.61 5.79
C ARG A 61 -3.08 0.35 6.71
N ARG A 62 -2.67 -0.09 7.90
CA ARG A 62 -1.88 0.72 8.84
C ARG A 62 -0.60 1.23 8.18
N CYS A 63 0.24 0.34 7.67
CA CYS A 63 1.52 0.70 7.06
C CYS A 63 1.34 1.52 5.79
N HIS A 64 0.34 1.19 4.97
CA HIS A 64 0.05 1.96 3.76
C HIS A 64 -0.33 3.42 4.11
N VAL A 65 -1.14 3.62 5.13
CA VAL A 65 -1.59 4.96 5.55
C VAL A 65 -0.49 5.76 6.26
N THR A 66 0.37 5.11 7.05
CA THR A 66 1.48 5.76 7.77
C THR A 66 2.76 5.89 6.95
N ARG A 67 2.67 5.77 5.63
CA ARG A 67 3.82 6.04 4.76
C ARG A 67 4.10 7.54 4.72
N ILE A 68 5.37 7.96 4.80
CA ILE A 68 5.75 9.39 4.89
C ILE A 68 5.31 10.23 3.67
N ASP A 69 5.09 9.58 2.53
CA ASP A 69 4.61 10.20 1.30
C ASP A 69 3.29 10.97 1.49
N SER A 70 3.30 12.26 1.11
CA SER A 70 2.15 13.15 1.25
C SER A 70 0.90 12.67 0.51
N ARG A 71 1.04 11.82 -0.51
CA ARG A 71 -0.07 11.24 -1.28
C ARG A 71 -0.94 10.29 -0.45
N HIS A 72 -0.42 9.77 0.66
CA HIS A 72 -1.14 8.85 1.55
C HIS A 72 -1.90 9.58 2.67
N ARG A 73 -1.61 10.87 2.89
CA ARG A 73 -2.20 11.68 3.96
C ARG A 73 -3.73 11.78 3.88
N GLY A 74 -4.31 11.72 2.69
CA GLY A 74 -5.77 11.75 2.49
C GLY A 74 -6.51 10.60 3.19
N MET A 75 -5.82 9.51 3.54
CA MET A 75 -6.43 8.36 4.21
C MET A 75 -6.38 8.44 5.74
N ILE A 76 -5.60 9.36 6.32
CA ILE A 76 -5.35 9.45 7.76
C ILE A 76 -6.65 9.61 8.55
N ALA A 77 -7.50 10.55 8.15
CA ALA A 77 -8.76 10.80 8.86
C ALA A 77 -9.68 9.56 8.91
N SER A 78 -9.74 8.79 7.81
CA SER A 78 -10.51 7.53 7.79
C SER A 78 -9.87 6.46 8.68
N ALA A 79 -8.55 6.32 8.65
CA ALA A 79 -7.85 5.33 9.45
C ALA A 79 -7.93 5.62 10.95
N LEU A 80 -7.97 6.89 11.34
CA LEU A 80 -8.23 7.32 12.72
C LEU A 80 -9.65 6.94 13.16
N ARG A 81 -10.67 7.26 12.35
CA ARG A 81 -12.06 6.91 12.67
C ARG A 81 -12.27 5.40 12.80
N ASP A 82 -11.60 4.63 11.95
CA ASP A 82 -11.71 3.18 11.93
C ASP A 82 -10.79 2.48 12.97
N GLY A 83 -10.06 3.25 13.79
CA GLY A 83 -9.17 2.71 14.83
C GLY A 83 -7.93 1.97 14.30
N ILE A 84 -7.60 2.13 13.01
CA ILE A 84 -6.46 1.46 12.36
C ILE A 84 -5.12 2.10 12.76
N ILE A 85 -5.15 3.41 13.07
CA ILE A 85 -4.00 4.17 13.57
C ILE A 85 -4.43 4.98 14.79
N PRO A 86 -3.52 5.23 15.76
CA PRO A 86 -3.81 6.05 16.93
C PRO A 86 -3.69 7.56 16.61
N VAL A 87 -4.15 8.42 17.52
CA VAL A 87 -4.06 9.89 17.38
C VAL A 87 -2.62 10.39 17.20
N HIS A 88 -1.64 9.70 17.80
CA HIS A 88 -0.20 9.97 17.68
C HIS A 88 0.44 9.28 16.46
N TRP A 89 -0.33 9.00 15.39
CA TRP A 89 0.13 8.28 14.19
C TRP A 89 1.40 8.84 13.52
N ARG A 90 1.77 10.10 13.78
CA ARG A 90 2.99 10.70 13.22
C ARG A 90 4.26 9.96 13.64
N GLU A 91 4.25 9.34 14.83
CA GLU A 91 5.34 8.51 15.34
C GLU A 91 5.45 7.16 14.60
N LEU A 92 4.39 6.77 13.90
CA LEU A 92 4.33 5.53 13.10
C LEU A 92 4.72 5.78 11.63
N LEU A 93 5.14 7.00 11.29
CA LEU A 93 5.57 7.33 9.95
C LEU A 93 6.84 6.57 9.59
N TRP A 94 6.89 6.05 8.37
CA TRP A 94 8.05 5.32 7.88
C TRP A 94 8.38 5.68 6.43
N GLU A 95 9.67 5.54 6.11
CA GLU A 95 10.21 5.79 4.77
C GLU A 95 9.96 4.60 3.86
N GLY A 96 9.40 4.90 2.69
CA GLY A 96 8.88 3.92 1.74
C GLY A 96 9.93 3.41 0.78
#